data_AF-A0A379ALD1-F1
#
_entry.id   AF-A0A379ALD1-F1
#
_cell.length_a   1.000
_cell.length_b   1.000
_cell.length_c   1.000
_cell.angle_alpha   90.00
_cell.angle_beta   90.00
_cell.angle_gamma   90.00
#
_symmetry.space_group_name_H-M   'P 1'
#
loop_
_entity.id
_entity.type
_entity.pdbx_description
1 polymer ?
#
loop_
_entity_poly.entity_id
_entity_poly.type
_entity_poly.pdbx_seq_one_letter_code
_entity_poly.pdbx_strand_id
1 'polypeptide(L)'
;MFYVSVRDRDQNRDVTGDPWGGRTLEWATSSPPPFYNFAVIPHVHERDAFWEMKEKGEAYKQPESYEEIHMPKNSGAAIIICAFATVMGFALIWHIWWLAGVSFLGMIVSWIVKSFDEDVDYYVPVAEVQKIENQHFDEISKAGLK
;
A
#
# COMPACT_ATOMS: atom_id res chain seq x y z
N MET A 1 10.54 24.25 0.28
CA MET A 1 9.66 23.65 1.30
C MET A 1 9.89 22.14 1.42
N PHE A 2 9.76 21.34 0.36
CA PHE A 2 10.01 19.88 0.44
C PHE A 2 11.44 19.48 0.82
N TYR A 3 12.46 20.21 0.33
CA TYR A 3 13.87 19.89 0.64
C TYR A 3 14.16 19.90 2.14
N VAL A 4 13.70 20.91 2.87
CA VAL A 4 13.96 21.02 4.32
C VAL A 4 13.22 19.93 5.10
N SER A 5 12.00 19.56 4.69
CA SER A 5 11.25 18.46 5.31
C SER A 5 11.95 17.11 5.13
N VAL A 6 12.54 16.85 3.95
CA VAL A 6 13.29 15.60 3.71
C VAL A 6 14.61 15.59 4.48
N ARG A 7 15.33 16.72 4.50
CA ARG A 7 16.58 16.87 5.25
C ARG A 7 16.39 16.62 6.75
N ASP A 8 15.33 17.19 7.33
CA ASP A 8 15.08 17.16 8.78
C ASP A 8 14.06 16.08 9.18
N ARG A 9 13.82 15.08 8.32
CA ARG A 9 12.77 14.05 8.52
C ARG A 9 12.96 13.24 9.80
N ASP A 10 14.21 12.97 10.18
CA ASP A 10 14.52 12.12 11.33
C ASP A 10 14.19 12.80 12.67
N GLN A 11 14.08 14.15 12.68
CA GLN A 11 13.69 14.93 13.86
C GLN A 11 12.17 15.12 13.96
N ASN A 12 11.45 14.99 12.85
CA ASN A 12 10.04 15.35 12.73
C ASN A 12 9.16 14.12 12.40
N ARG A 13 9.50 12.96 12.95
CA ARG A 13 8.77 11.71 12.71
C ARG A 13 7.51 11.66 13.55
N ASP A 14 6.42 11.24 12.94
CA ASP A 14 5.28 10.73 13.66
C ASP A 14 5.56 9.28 14.09
N VAL A 15 5.36 9.00 15.37
CA VAL A 15 5.60 7.68 15.98
C VAL A 15 4.31 6.94 16.32
N THR A 16 3.16 7.64 16.31
CA THR A 16 1.87 7.07 16.72
C THR A 16 1.03 6.62 15.55
N GLY A 17 1.16 7.25 14.37
CA GLY A 17 0.22 7.06 13.26
C GLY A 17 -0.83 8.17 13.17
N ASP A 18 -1.00 8.95 14.25
CA ASP A 18 -2.00 10.02 14.37
C ASP A 18 -1.36 11.33 14.87
N PRO A 19 -0.68 12.10 13.99
CA PRO A 19 -0.04 13.36 14.36
C PRO A 19 -1.03 14.52 14.54
N TRP A 20 -2.31 14.36 14.15
CA TRP A 20 -3.29 15.44 14.11
C TRP A 20 -4.53 15.22 14.96
N GLY A 21 -4.67 14.07 15.60
CA GLY A 21 -5.93 13.68 16.25
C GLY A 21 -7.03 13.37 15.22
N GLY A 22 -6.69 12.68 14.14
CA GLY A 22 -7.60 12.31 13.07
C GLY A 22 -8.75 11.41 13.52
N ARG A 23 -9.79 11.31 12.69
CA ARG A 23 -11.08 10.69 13.06
C ARG A 23 -11.37 9.38 12.34
N THR A 24 -10.71 9.18 11.21
CA THR A 24 -10.93 8.10 10.24
C THR A 24 -9.83 7.06 10.34
N LEU A 25 -10.03 5.89 9.72
CA LEU A 25 -9.21 4.69 9.95
C LEU A 25 -7.76 4.81 9.46
N GLU A 26 -7.44 5.72 8.55
CA GLU A 26 -6.05 5.91 8.10
C GLU A 26 -5.11 6.31 9.25
N TRP A 27 -5.64 7.01 10.26
CA TRP A 27 -4.91 7.43 11.46
C TRP A 27 -4.78 6.32 12.51
N ALA A 28 -5.42 5.17 12.29
CA ALA A 28 -5.29 3.99 13.14
C ALA A 28 -4.10 3.08 12.73
N THR A 29 -3.43 3.41 11.63
CA THR A 29 -2.28 2.64 11.11
C THR A 29 -0.96 3.25 11.53
N SER A 30 0.12 2.48 11.48
CA SER A 30 1.47 2.98 11.80
C SER A 30 1.94 4.08 10.84
N SER A 31 2.95 4.84 11.25
CA SER A 31 3.64 5.83 10.40
C SER A 31 5.08 5.38 10.10
N PRO A 32 5.40 4.93 8.87
CA PRO A 32 4.50 4.69 7.72
C PRO A 32 3.62 3.44 7.91
N PRO A 33 2.51 3.32 7.17
CA PRO A 33 1.63 2.15 7.26
C PRO A 33 2.32 0.89 6.72
N PRO A 34 1.97 -0.29 7.23
CA PRO A 34 2.46 -1.54 6.68
C PRO A 34 1.87 -1.76 5.28
N PHE A 35 2.55 -2.55 4.45
CA PHE A 35 2.16 -2.77 3.06
C PHE A 35 0.81 -3.51 2.89
N TYR A 36 0.29 -4.12 3.96
CA TYR A 36 -1.04 -4.74 4.04
C TYR A 36 -2.11 -3.82 4.67
N ASN A 37 -1.75 -2.57 5.04
CA ASN A 37 -2.57 -1.61 5.79
C ASN A 37 -2.98 -2.08 7.19
N PHE A 38 -3.91 -3.03 7.30
CA PHE A 38 -4.41 -3.55 8.57
C PHE A 38 -4.11 -5.04 8.68
N ALA A 39 -3.47 -5.45 9.78
CA ALA A 39 -3.22 -6.87 10.04
C ALA A 39 -4.51 -7.66 10.32
N VAL A 40 -5.51 -7.00 10.91
CA VAL A 40 -6.86 -7.52 11.12
C VAL A 40 -7.85 -6.46 10.62
N ILE A 41 -8.81 -6.86 9.78
CA ILE A 41 -9.77 -5.93 9.18
C ILE A 41 -10.61 -5.29 10.30
N PRO A 42 -10.63 -3.94 10.42
CA PRO A 42 -11.39 -3.27 11.45
C PRO A 42 -12.89 -3.41 11.21
N HIS A 43 -13.64 -3.71 12.26
CA HIS A 43 -15.10 -3.74 12.21
C HIS A 43 -15.66 -2.34 12.53
N VAL A 44 -16.40 -1.75 11.59
CA VAL A 44 -16.89 -0.37 11.67
C VAL A 44 -18.32 -0.33 12.19
N HIS A 45 -18.56 0.49 13.20
CA HIS A 45 -19.88 0.70 13.80
C HIS A 45 -20.47 2.08 13.52
N GLU A 46 -19.62 3.11 13.46
CA GLU A 46 -20.01 4.50 13.23
C GLU A 46 -19.25 5.13 12.06
N ARG A 47 -19.71 6.31 11.62
CA ARG A 47 -19.09 7.06 10.52
C ARG A 47 -17.63 7.42 10.80
N ASP A 48 -17.34 7.87 12.02
CA ASP A 48 -16.00 8.28 12.46
C ASP A 48 -15.37 7.16 13.31
N ALA A 49 -15.11 6.02 12.67
CA ALA A 49 -14.76 4.77 13.35
C ALA A 49 -13.58 4.89 14.33
N PHE A 50 -12.47 5.52 13.91
CA PHE A 50 -11.29 5.65 14.76
C PHE A 50 -11.50 6.62 15.92
N TRP A 51 -12.29 7.69 15.69
CA TRP A 51 -12.67 8.62 16.76
C TRP A 51 -13.47 7.91 17.85
N GLU A 52 -14.46 7.12 17.45
CA GLU A 52 -15.27 6.33 18.36
C GLU A 52 -14.42 5.31 19.13
N MET A 53 -13.51 4.60 18.43
CA MET A 53 -12.58 3.67 19.07
C MET A 53 -11.70 4.36 20.13
N LYS A 54 -11.26 5.59 19.87
CA LYS A 54 -10.50 6.39 20.84
C LYS A 54 -11.35 6.76 22.06
N GLU A 55 -12.60 7.19 21.85
CA GLU A 55 -13.52 7.54 22.94
C GLU A 55 -13.87 6.34 23.83
N LYS A 56 -13.95 5.13 23.24
CA LYS A 56 -14.19 3.88 23.97
C LYS A 56 -12.93 3.30 24.64
N GLY A 57 -11.74 3.81 24.33
CA GLY A 57 -10.47 3.26 24.81
C GLY A 57 -10.11 1.91 24.16
N GLU A 58 -10.58 1.67 22.95
CA GLU A 58 -10.36 0.43 22.18
C GLU A 58 -9.46 0.64 20.96
N ALA A 59 -9.00 1.87 20.71
CA ALA A 59 -8.25 2.27 19.51
C ALA A 59 -6.91 1.52 19.31
N TYR A 60 -6.19 1.20 20.39
CA TYR A 60 -4.86 0.62 20.32
C TYR A 60 -4.81 -0.80 20.92
N LYS A 61 -5.94 -1.52 20.86
CA LYS A 61 -6.03 -2.88 21.39
C LYS A 61 -5.34 -3.86 20.45
N GLN A 62 -4.31 -4.54 20.95
CA GLN A 62 -3.63 -5.58 20.21
C GLN A 62 -4.56 -6.81 20.00
N PRO A 63 -4.68 -7.33 18.77
CA PRO A 63 -5.40 -8.58 18.49
C PRO A 63 -4.79 -9.79 19.22
N GLU A 64 -5.61 -10.77 19.59
CA GLU A 64 -5.15 -12.00 20.27
C GLU A 64 -4.32 -12.91 19.34
N SER A 65 -4.67 -12.92 18.06
CA SER A 65 -4.02 -13.75 17.04
C SER A 65 -3.96 -13.02 15.71
N TYR A 66 -2.94 -13.33 14.92
CA TYR A 66 -2.79 -12.87 13.55
C TYR A 66 -2.89 -14.06 12.59
N GLU A 67 -3.39 -13.79 11.40
CA GLU A 67 -3.54 -14.76 10.33
C GLU A 67 -2.57 -14.43 9.19
N GLU A 68 -2.33 -15.40 8.30
CA GLU A 68 -1.55 -15.14 7.09
C GLU A 68 -2.34 -14.23 6.15
N ILE A 69 -1.66 -13.23 5.58
CA ILE A 69 -2.29 -12.24 4.70
C ILE A 69 -1.93 -12.56 3.26
N HIS A 70 -2.94 -12.79 2.42
CA HIS A 70 -2.77 -12.94 0.97
C HIS A 70 -2.51 -11.57 0.33
N MET A 71 -1.42 -11.45 -0.43
CA MET A 71 -1.01 -10.21 -1.07
C MET A 71 -0.64 -10.41 -2.55
N PRO A 72 -0.97 -9.46 -3.42
CA PRO A 72 -0.57 -9.51 -4.83
C PRO A 72 0.92 -9.18 -5.00
N LYS A 73 1.57 -9.81 -5.97
CA LYS A 73 2.95 -9.51 -6.39
C LYS A 73 3.01 -8.28 -7.28
N ASN A 74 4.17 -7.61 -7.26
CA ASN A 74 4.46 -6.54 -8.21
C ASN A 74 4.61 -7.11 -9.63
N SER A 75 4.13 -6.37 -10.63
CA SER A 75 4.17 -6.78 -12.04
C SER A 75 4.72 -5.66 -12.93
N GLY A 76 5.70 -6.00 -13.76
CA GLY A 76 6.21 -5.12 -14.82
C GLY A 76 5.36 -5.10 -16.09
N ALA A 77 4.30 -5.90 -16.17
CA ALA A 77 3.50 -6.01 -17.41
C ALA A 77 2.88 -4.65 -17.81
N ALA A 78 2.42 -3.87 -16.84
CA ALA A 78 1.83 -2.56 -17.10
C ALA A 78 2.82 -1.59 -17.76
N ILE A 79 4.07 -1.50 -17.27
CA ILE A 79 5.07 -0.58 -17.84
C ILE A 79 5.48 -1.00 -19.27
N ILE A 80 5.52 -2.31 -19.55
CA ILE A 80 5.79 -2.83 -20.89
C ILE A 80 4.65 -2.46 -21.85
N ILE A 81 3.39 -2.67 -21.44
CA ILE A 81 2.22 -2.29 -22.25
C ILE A 81 2.19 -0.77 -22.49
N CYS A 82 2.47 0.04 -21.47
CA CYS A 82 2.57 1.50 -21.60
C CYS A 82 3.68 1.93 -22.55
N ALA A 83 4.83 1.24 -22.56
CA ALA A 83 5.91 1.52 -23.50
C ALA A 83 5.47 1.25 -24.95
N PHE A 84 4.84 0.10 -25.23
CA PHE A 84 4.29 -0.16 -26.55
C PHE A 84 3.19 0.83 -26.95
N ALA A 85 2.31 1.20 -26.02
CA ALA A 85 1.27 2.21 -26.28
C ALA A 85 1.87 3.57 -26.62
N THR A 86 2.97 3.95 -25.96
CA THR A 86 3.69 5.20 -26.24
C THR A 86 4.33 5.18 -27.63
N VAL A 87 5.01 4.08 -27.99
CA VAL A 87 5.59 3.92 -29.34
C VAL A 87 4.50 3.90 -30.41
N MET A 88 3.38 3.23 -30.16
CA MET A 88 2.22 3.21 -31.06
C MET A 88 1.64 4.61 -31.26
N GLY A 89 1.43 5.37 -30.18
CA GLY A 89 0.93 6.75 -30.24
C GLY A 89 1.84 7.65 -31.07
N PHE A 90 3.16 7.57 -30.86
CA PHE A 90 4.14 8.28 -31.67
C PHE A 90 4.07 7.86 -33.16
N ALA A 91 4.01 6.56 -33.44
CA ALA A 91 3.95 6.04 -34.80
C ALA A 91 2.70 6.52 -35.56
N LEU A 92 1.54 6.57 -34.91
CA LEU A 92 0.29 7.03 -35.51
C LEU A 92 0.32 8.52 -35.85
N ILE A 93 0.91 9.36 -34.99
CA ILE A 93 1.07 10.81 -35.25
C ILE A 93 1.91 11.07 -36.49
N TRP A 94 2.99 10.30 -36.67
CA TRP A 94 3.94 10.46 -37.77
C TRP A 94 3.64 9.60 -39.00
N HIS A 95 2.46 8.96 -39.06
CA HIS A 95 2.05 8.06 -40.14
C HIS A 95 3.02 6.89 -40.41
N ILE A 96 3.72 6.40 -39.39
CA ILE A 96 4.65 5.27 -39.46
C ILE A 96 3.88 3.96 -39.26
N TRP A 97 3.16 3.52 -40.30
CA TRP A 97 2.18 2.42 -40.19
C TRP A 97 2.76 1.07 -39.76
N TRP A 98 3.98 0.72 -40.20
CA TRP A 98 4.60 -0.55 -39.81
C TRP A 98 4.90 -0.58 -38.31
N LEU A 99 5.37 0.54 -37.75
CA LEU A 99 5.72 0.65 -36.34
C LEU A 99 4.45 0.66 -35.47
N ALA A 100 3.37 1.29 -35.95
CA ALA A 100 2.07 1.24 -35.30
C ALA A 100 1.55 -0.20 -35.24
N GLY A 101 1.63 -0.96 -36.34
CA GLY A 101 1.24 -2.37 -36.39
C GLY A 101 2.05 -3.27 -35.46
N VAL A 102 3.38 -3.14 -35.45
CA VAL A 102 4.26 -3.90 -34.55
C VAL A 102 4.00 -3.57 -33.08
N SER A 103 3.82 -2.29 -32.75
CA SER A 103 3.57 -1.85 -31.37
C SER A 103 2.21 -2.35 -30.87
N PHE A 104 1.18 -2.28 -31.71
CA PHE A 104 -0.14 -2.84 -31.38
C PHE A 104 -0.06 -4.35 -31.13
N LEU A 105 0.61 -5.09 -32.01
CA LEU A 105 0.83 -6.53 -31.81
C LEU A 105 1.60 -6.80 -30.51
N GLY A 106 2.64 -6.01 -30.21
CA GLY A 106 3.40 -6.10 -28.97
C GLY A 106 2.55 -5.90 -27.72
N MET A 107 1.59 -4.96 -27.74
CA MET A 107 0.63 -4.76 -26.65
C MET A 107 -0.26 -5.99 -26.45
N ILE A 108 -0.87 -6.50 -27.53
CA ILE A 108 -1.77 -7.66 -27.48
C ILE A 108 -1.02 -8.90 -26.98
N VAL A 109 0.18 -9.16 -27.52
CA VAL A 109 1.00 -10.30 -27.09
C VAL A 109 1.39 -10.17 -25.62
N SER A 110 1.81 -8.99 -25.16
CA SER A 110 2.17 -8.78 -23.74
C SER A 110 0.98 -9.02 -22.81
N TRP A 111 -0.22 -8.59 -23.22
CA TRP A 111 -1.44 -8.82 -22.44
C TRP A 111 -1.81 -10.31 -22.39
N ILE A 112 -1.76 -11.00 -23.53
CA ILE A 112 -2.01 -12.44 -23.61
C ILE A 112 -0.99 -13.19 -22.75
N VAL A 113 0.31 -12.93 -22.88
CA VAL A 113 1.34 -13.61 -22.08
C VAL A 113 1.09 -13.42 -20.58
N LYS A 114 0.72 -12.20 -20.16
CA LYS A 114 0.42 -11.94 -18.75
C LYS A 114 -0.86 -12.63 -18.26
N SER A 115 -1.84 -12.92 -19.13
CA SER A 115 -3.06 -13.61 -18.71
C SER A 115 -2.85 -15.10 -18.41
N PHE A 116 -1.75 -15.69 -18.86
CA PHE A 116 -1.37 -17.08 -18.54
C PHE A 116 -0.48 -17.20 -17.30
N ASP A 117 -0.11 -16.07 -16.68
CA ASP A 117 0.74 -16.07 -15.49
C ASP A 117 -0.10 -16.33 -14.24
N GLU A 118 0.11 -17.48 -13.60
CA GLU A 118 -0.58 -17.90 -12.38
C GLU A 118 0.16 -17.46 -11.10
N ASP A 119 1.45 -17.10 -11.19
CA ASP A 119 2.27 -16.71 -10.04
C ASP A 119 2.09 -15.22 -9.68
N VAL A 120 0.85 -14.84 -9.36
CA VAL A 120 0.44 -13.43 -9.17
C VAL A 120 0.36 -12.99 -7.72
N ASP A 121 0.43 -13.92 -6.78
CA ASP A 121 0.19 -13.67 -5.37
C ASP A 121 1.18 -14.41 -4.46
N TYR A 122 1.17 -14.04 -3.18
CA TYR A 122 1.95 -14.68 -2.12
C TYR A 122 1.24 -14.49 -0.78
N TYR A 123 1.67 -15.26 0.22
CA TYR A 123 1.20 -15.12 1.61
C TYR A 123 2.28 -14.49 2.47
N VAL A 124 1.89 -13.49 3.25
CA VAL A 124 2.71 -12.89 4.31
C VAL A 124 2.59 -13.78 5.54
N PRO A 125 3.70 -14.32 6.07
CA PRO A 125 3.65 -15.21 7.21
C PRO A 125 3.29 -14.45 8.50
N VAL A 126 2.56 -15.13 9.40
CA VAL A 126 2.14 -14.58 10.71
C VAL A 126 3.30 -14.01 11.51
N ALA A 127 4.48 -14.63 11.45
CA ALA A 127 5.66 -14.17 12.16
C ALA A 127 6.15 -12.79 11.70
N GLU A 128 6.00 -12.48 10.41
CA GLU A 128 6.36 -11.17 9.86
C GLU A 128 5.34 -10.09 10.26
N VAL A 129 4.05 -10.41 10.16
CA VAL A 129 2.96 -9.54 10.63
C VAL A 129 3.14 -9.21 12.10
N GLN A 130 3.31 -10.22 12.95
CA GLN A 130 3.54 -10.04 14.39
C GLN A 130 4.74 -9.14 14.69
N LYS A 131 5.85 -9.31 13.95
CA LYS A 131 7.04 -8.49 14.14
C LYS A 131 6.78 -7.02 13.85
N ILE A 132 6.08 -6.72 12.75
CA ILE A 132 5.75 -5.35 12.34
C ILE A 132 4.77 -4.72 13.33
N GLU A 133 3.70 -5.44 13.69
CA GLU A 133 2.67 -4.93 14.61
C GLU A 133 3.22 -4.73 16.02
N ASN A 134 4.03 -5.65 16.54
CA ASN A 134 4.67 -5.49 17.85
C ASN A 134 5.57 -4.26 17.90
N GLN A 135 6.33 -3.99 16.82
CA GLN A 135 7.14 -2.78 16.74
C GLN A 135 6.27 -1.52 16.81
N HIS A 136 5.11 -1.51 16.16
CA HIS A 136 4.17 -0.38 16.22
C HIS A 136 3.57 -0.21 17.62
N PHE A 137 3.09 -1.28 18.26
CA PHE A 137 2.55 -1.23 19.62
C PHE A 137 3.60 -0.80 20.65
N ASP A 138 4.86 -1.19 20.47
CA ASP A 138 5.98 -0.73 21.30
C ASP A 138 6.17 0.80 21.20
N GLU A 139 6.07 1.36 19.99
CA GLU A 139 6.17 2.82 19.78
C GLU A 139 4.96 3.57 20.35
N ILE A 140 3.74 3.04 20.18
CA ILE A 140 2.52 3.58 20.82
C ILE A 140 2.65 3.59 22.34
N SER A 141 3.15 2.51 22.92
CA SER A 141 3.35 2.38 24.36
C SER A 141 4.36 3.41 24.87
N LYS A 142 5.47 3.61 24.14
CA LYS A 142 6.46 4.67 24.45
C LYS A 142 5.88 6.08 24.33
N ALA A 143 4.95 6.30 23.40
CA ALA A 143 4.24 7.57 23.24
C ALA A 143 3.19 7.83 24.33
N GLY A 144 2.90 6.84 25.19
CA GLY A 144 1.95 6.96 26.30
C GLY A 144 0.48 6.78 25.90
N LEU A 145 0.23 6.26 24.71
CA LEU A 145 -1.10 5.89 24.25
C LEU A 145 -1.41 4.45 24.70
N LYS A 146 -2.65 4.20 25.11
CA LYS A 146 -3.17 2.90 25.54
C LYS A 146 -4.52 2.65 24.91
#